data_AF-A0A820HP60-F1
#
_entry.id   AF-A0A820HP60-F1
#
_cell.length_a   1.000
_cell.length_b   1.000
_cell.length_c   1.000
_cell.angle_alpha   90.00
_cell.angle_beta   90.00
_cell.angle_gamma   90.00
#
_symmetry.space_group_name_H-M   'P 1'
#
loop_
_entity.id
_entity.type
_entity.pdbx_description
1 polymer ?
#
loop_
_entity_poly.entity_id
_entity_poly.type
_entity_poly.pdbx_seq_one_letter_code
_entity_poly.pdbx_strand_id
1 'polypeptide(L)'
;CPNINQLFNKTFVQMHIIRRIKYYHLPCQQHSLNLSCFYDDLYLCFCYNLEKQRLANCFEFNHNMTFDCFGESVCENGGQCFQDSPICPQRSSCICQPCFYGIRCQFSSDKFGFSLDGILGYYIQPNIDVVHQSSMVKISLTLTIVFITIGYINGILSFITFNNKKICEVGCGLYLLTSSITTLLTTTIFGLKFSILLLGQMKIITNRLFLYIQCLSIDFLLRVFLNMDQWLNACIAVERAVVTINAIGFQKKR
;
A
#
# COMPACT_ATOMS: atom_id res chain seq x y z
N CYS A 1 -4.25 -19.99 -13.21
CA CYS A 1 -4.77 -20.62 -14.43
C CYS A 1 -5.28 -22.01 -14.05
N PRO A 2 -6.49 -22.44 -14.45
CA PRO A 2 -6.94 -23.84 -14.30
C PRO A 2 -6.19 -24.79 -15.25
N ASN A 3 -6.15 -26.07 -14.86
CA ASN A 3 -5.61 -27.13 -15.71
C ASN A 3 -6.65 -27.52 -16.78
N ILE A 4 -6.21 -27.91 -17.97
CA ILE A 4 -7.08 -28.28 -19.11
C ILE A 4 -8.08 -29.39 -18.77
N ASN A 5 -7.75 -30.27 -17.83
CA ASN A 5 -8.61 -31.35 -17.33
C ASN A 5 -9.89 -30.84 -16.67
N GLN A 6 -9.90 -29.60 -16.22
CA GLN A 6 -11.07 -28.95 -15.62
C GLN A 6 -11.94 -28.23 -16.65
N LEU A 7 -11.41 -27.99 -17.86
CA LEU A 7 -12.06 -27.21 -18.91
C LEU A 7 -12.68 -28.10 -20.00
N PHE A 8 -12.12 -29.29 -20.21
CA PHE A 8 -12.56 -30.22 -21.24
C PHE A 8 -12.94 -31.59 -20.67
N ASN A 9 -13.76 -32.33 -21.43
CA ASN A 9 -14.11 -33.71 -21.11
C ASN A 9 -12.88 -34.63 -21.13
N LYS A 10 -12.91 -35.69 -20.32
CA LYS A 10 -11.81 -36.69 -20.22
C LYS A 10 -11.40 -37.29 -21.57
N THR A 11 -12.35 -37.51 -22.47
CA THR A 11 -12.10 -38.03 -23.82
C THR A 11 -11.26 -37.08 -24.68
N PHE A 12 -11.43 -35.77 -24.49
CA PHE A 12 -10.67 -34.74 -25.20
C PHE A 12 -9.22 -34.68 -24.68
N VAL A 13 -9.04 -34.74 -23.36
CA VAL A 13 -7.73 -34.75 -22.71
C VAL A 13 -6.89 -35.94 -23.19
N GLN A 14 -7.51 -37.09 -23.43
CA GLN A 14 -6.82 -38.29 -23.90
C GLN A 14 -6.39 -38.24 -25.38
N MET A 15 -6.82 -37.23 -26.15
CA MET A 15 -6.41 -37.11 -27.54
C MET A 15 -4.92 -36.76 -27.69
N HIS A 16 -4.35 -37.12 -28.83
CA HIS A 16 -2.97 -36.75 -29.18
C HIS A 16 -2.79 -35.21 -29.20
N ILE A 17 -1.65 -34.73 -28.70
CA ILE A 17 -1.34 -33.31 -28.47
C ILE A 17 -1.65 -32.42 -29.70
N ILE A 18 -1.25 -32.85 -30.90
CA ILE A 18 -1.47 -32.15 -32.18
C ILE A 18 -2.96 -31.94 -32.49
N ARG A 19 -3.82 -32.87 -32.07
CA ARG A 19 -5.28 -32.72 -32.25
C ARG A 19 -5.87 -31.81 -31.18
N ARG A 20 -5.41 -31.93 -29.93
CA ARG A 20 -5.86 -31.10 -28.82
C ARG A 20 -5.62 -29.61 -29.08
N ILE A 21 -4.41 -29.25 -29.54
CA ILE A 21 -3.99 -27.84 -29.68
C ILE A 21 -4.89 -27.03 -30.63
N LYS A 22 -5.52 -27.68 -31.62
CA LYS A 22 -6.46 -27.04 -32.57
C LYS A 22 -7.70 -26.47 -31.88
N TYR A 23 -8.07 -27.01 -30.72
CA TYR A 23 -9.28 -26.61 -29.99
C TYR A 23 -8.98 -25.73 -28.77
N TYR A 24 -7.71 -25.34 -28.55
CA TYR A 24 -7.30 -24.56 -27.38
C TYR A 24 -7.87 -23.14 -27.37
N HIS A 25 -8.42 -22.67 -28.48
CA HIS A 25 -9.15 -21.40 -28.54
C HIS A 25 -10.56 -21.49 -27.94
N LEU A 26 -11.22 -22.66 -27.93
CA LEU A 26 -12.61 -22.82 -27.48
C LEU A 26 -12.86 -22.35 -26.03
N PRO A 27 -12.01 -22.69 -25.03
CA PRO A 27 -12.23 -22.24 -23.65
C PRO A 27 -12.14 -20.73 -23.51
N CYS A 28 -11.29 -20.09 -24.33
CA CYS A 28 -11.15 -18.63 -24.35
C CYS A 28 -12.36 -17.95 -24.98
N GLN A 29 -13.00 -18.58 -25.98
CA GLN A 29 -14.21 -18.05 -26.64
C GLN A 29 -15.46 -18.15 -25.77
N GLN A 30 -15.48 -19.09 -24.81
CA GLN A 30 -16.57 -19.26 -23.87
C GLN A 30 -16.59 -18.10 -22.84
N HIS A 31 -17.31 -17.02 -23.16
CA HIS A 31 -17.36 -15.80 -22.33
C HIS A 31 -17.86 -16.03 -20.90
N SER A 32 -18.67 -17.06 -20.63
CA SER A 32 -19.18 -17.37 -19.29
C SER A 32 -18.08 -17.77 -18.30
N LEU A 33 -16.94 -18.28 -18.77
CA LEU A 33 -15.81 -18.69 -17.93
C LEU A 33 -14.85 -17.53 -17.60
N ASN A 34 -14.92 -16.44 -18.36
CA ASN A 34 -14.02 -15.27 -18.29
C ASN A 34 -12.53 -15.64 -18.02
N LEU A 35 -12.03 -16.64 -18.73
CA LEU A 35 -10.73 -17.24 -18.46
C LEU A 35 -9.57 -16.33 -18.89
N SER A 36 -8.62 -16.04 -17.99
CA SER A 36 -7.40 -15.30 -18.34
C SER A 36 -6.31 -16.21 -18.93
N CYS A 37 -6.19 -17.43 -18.42
CA CYS A 37 -5.17 -18.39 -18.82
C CYS A 37 -5.55 -19.82 -18.43
N PHE A 38 -4.98 -20.81 -19.09
CA PHE A 38 -5.06 -22.23 -18.71
C PHE A 38 -3.77 -22.95 -19.10
N TYR A 39 -3.55 -24.16 -18.57
CA TYR A 39 -2.35 -24.94 -18.88
C TYR A 39 -2.66 -26.43 -19.02
N ASP A 40 -1.83 -27.14 -19.79
CA ASP A 40 -1.76 -28.60 -19.80
C ASP A 40 -0.39 -29.07 -19.29
N ASP A 41 0.04 -30.30 -19.60
CA ASP A 41 1.33 -30.81 -19.11
C ASP A 41 2.55 -30.21 -19.83
N LEU A 42 2.36 -29.59 -21.01
CA LEU A 42 3.43 -29.10 -21.89
C LEU A 42 3.32 -27.62 -22.24
N TYR A 43 2.11 -27.04 -22.21
CA TYR A 43 1.80 -25.72 -22.72
C TYR A 43 1.09 -24.88 -21.67
N LEU A 44 1.53 -23.62 -21.57
CA LEU A 44 0.80 -22.56 -20.89
C LEU A 44 0.14 -21.66 -21.94
N CYS A 45 -1.16 -21.42 -21.77
CA CYS A 45 -1.99 -20.67 -22.70
C CYS A 45 -2.57 -19.41 -22.07
N PHE A 46 -2.44 -18.27 -22.74
CA PHE A 46 -3.10 -17.01 -22.37
C PHE A 46 -4.28 -16.73 -23.29
N CYS A 47 -5.41 -16.36 -22.70
CA CYS A 47 -6.58 -15.90 -23.45
C CYS A 47 -6.49 -14.37 -23.64
N TYR A 48 -6.50 -13.92 -24.89
CA TYR A 48 -6.47 -12.50 -25.22
C TYR A 48 -7.53 -12.15 -26.26
N ASN A 49 -7.97 -10.90 -26.28
CA ASN A 49 -8.96 -10.41 -27.23
C ASN A 49 -8.26 -9.92 -28.49
N LEU A 50 -8.57 -10.54 -29.63
CA LEU A 50 -8.17 -10.05 -30.95
C LEU A 50 -9.44 -9.64 -31.70
N GLU A 51 -9.62 -8.33 -31.86
CA GLU A 51 -10.82 -7.72 -32.44
C GLU A 51 -12.13 -8.17 -31.76
N LYS A 52 -12.87 -9.10 -32.39
CA LYS A 52 -14.16 -9.64 -31.92
C LYS A 52 -14.08 -11.09 -31.44
N GLN A 53 -12.90 -11.69 -31.42
CA GLN A 53 -12.71 -13.08 -31.01
C GLN A 53 -11.67 -13.17 -29.89
N ARG A 54 -11.96 -14.00 -28.88
CA ARG A 54 -11.02 -14.28 -27.80
C ARG A 54 -10.24 -15.54 -28.15
N LEU A 55 -8.95 -15.37 -28.37
CA LEU A 55 -8.06 -16.44 -28.83
C LEU A 55 -7.12 -16.87 -27.69
N ALA A 56 -6.57 -18.07 -27.85
CA ALA A 56 -5.55 -18.61 -26.95
C ALA A 56 -4.17 -18.49 -27.62
N ASN A 57 -3.20 -17.88 -26.94
CA ASN A 57 -1.80 -17.95 -27.32
C ASN A 57 -1.08 -18.92 -26.39
N CYS A 58 -0.57 -20.02 -26.93
CA CYS A 58 0.03 -21.10 -26.15
C CYS A 58 1.51 -21.24 -26.50
N PHE A 59 2.33 -21.43 -25.49
CA PHE A 59 3.76 -21.66 -25.63
C PHE A 59 4.17 -22.81 -24.72
N GLU A 60 5.22 -23.52 -25.13
CA GLU A 60 5.75 -24.63 -24.36
C GLU A 60 6.26 -24.10 -23.02
N PHE A 61 5.84 -24.75 -21.93
CA PHE A 61 6.15 -24.33 -20.58
C PHE A 61 6.45 -25.56 -19.74
N ASN A 62 7.69 -25.65 -19.26
CA ASN A 62 8.08 -26.71 -18.37
C ASN A 62 7.60 -26.38 -16.95
N HIS A 63 6.51 -27.02 -16.53
CA HIS A 63 5.89 -26.82 -15.22
C HIS A 63 6.77 -27.26 -14.04
N ASN A 64 7.76 -28.11 -14.28
CA ASN A 64 8.72 -28.59 -13.27
C ASN A 64 10.02 -27.78 -13.25
N MET A 65 10.11 -26.73 -14.08
CA MET A 65 11.30 -25.91 -14.16
C MET A 65 11.39 -25.02 -12.92
N THR A 66 12.38 -25.32 -12.08
CA THR A 66 12.80 -24.47 -10.97
C THR A 66 14.03 -23.69 -11.41
N PHE A 67 14.00 -22.38 -11.21
CA PHE A 67 15.08 -21.50 -11.60
C PHE A 67 15.84 -21.05 -10.36
N ASP A 68 17.11 -21.43 -10.29
CA ASP A 68 17.96 -21.11 -9.14
C ASP A 68 18.56 -19.70 -9.23
N CYS A 69 18.22 -18.96 -10.29
CA CYS A 69 18.65 -17.58 -10.56
C CYS A 69 20.13 -17.37 -10.20
N PHE A 70 21.01 -18.12 -10.89
CA PHE A 70 22.47 -18.22 -10.74
C PHE A 70 23.14 -17.18 -9.82
N GLY A 71 23.07 -17.40 -8.50
CA GLY A 71 24.05 -16.97 -7.51
C GLY A 71 24.14 -15.49 -7.13
N GLU A 72 23.75 -14.54 -7.99
CA GLU A 72 23.90 -13.09 -7.71
C GLU A 72 22.61 -12.40 -7.24
N SER A 73 21.69 -13.21 -6.68
CA SER A 73 20.55 -12.85 -5.80
C SER A 73 19.39 -12.12 -6.46
N VAL A 74 18.12 -12.52 -6.23
CA VAL A 74 17.01 -11.64 -6.62
C VAL A 74 15.82 -11.60 -5.66
N CYS A 75 15.23 -12.73 -5.23
CA CYS A 75 14.01 -12.69 -4.41
C CYS A 75 14.30 -12.92 -2.93
N GLU A 76 14.05 -11.90 -2.11
CA GLU A 76 14.13 -11.92 -0.66
C GLU A 76 12.85 -12.52 -0.05
N ASN A 77 12.88 -12.80 1.25
CA ASN A 77 11.70 -13.19 2.04
C ASN A 77 10.90 -14.38 1.48
N GLY A 78 11.60 -15.37 0.90
CA GLY A 78 10.98 -16.58 0.37
C GLY A 78 10.20 -16.38 -0.92
N GLY A 79 10.45 -15.28 -1.64
CA GLY A 79 9.89 -15.06 -2.98
C GLY A 79 10.39 -16.10 -4.00
N GLN A 80 9.50 -16.55 -4.89
CA GLN A 80 9.84 -17.46 -5.98
C GLN A 80 10.45 -16.70 -7.16
N CYS A 81 11.59 -17.18 -7.65
CA CYS A 81 12.30 -16.58 -8.77
C CYS A 81 11.90 -17.22 -10.10
N PHE A 82 11.69 -16.37 -11.10
CA PHE A 82 11.45 -16.78 -12.49
C PHE A 82 12.44 -16.04 -13.39
N GLN A 83 12.99 -16.73 -14.39
CA GLN A 83 13.90 -16.15 -15.36
C GLN A 83 13.52 -16.56 -16.78
N ASP A 84 13.90 -15.72 -17.75
CA ASP A 84 13.53 -15.88 -19.16
C ASP A 84 14.27 -17.06 -19.84
N SER A 85 15.51 -17.35 -19.43
CA SER A 85 16.29 -18.45 -20.01
C SER A 85 17.12 -19.16 -18.94
N PRO A 86 17.21 -20.50 -18.97
CA PRO A 86 18.07 -21.29 -18.08
C PRO A 86 19.56 -21.10 -18.37
N ILE A 87 19.93 -20.79 -19.62
CA ILE A 87 21.34 -20.80 -20.08
C ILE A 87 21.92 -19.37 -20.09
N CYS A 88 21.10 -18.36 -20.35
CA CYS A 88 21.53 -16.95 -20.35
C CYS A 88 20.36 -16.03 -19.98
N PRO A 89 20.05 -15.86 -18.69
CA PRO A 89 18.92 -15.05 -18.25
C PRO A 89 19.19 -13.56 -18.47
N GLN A 90 18.40 -12.92 -19.35
CA GLN A 90 18.45 -11.46 -19.53
C GLN A 90 17.44 -10.70 -18.64
N ARG A 91 16.41 -11.42 -18.16
CA ARG A 91 15.34 -10.87 -17.32
C ARG A 91 14.98 -11.89 -16.25
N SER A 92 14.79 -11.40 -15.03
CA SER A 92 14.30 -12.16 -13.90
C SER A 92 13.17 -11.40 -13.20
N SER A 93 12.25 -12.15 -12.58
CA SER A 93 11.09 -11.61 -11.87
C SER A 93 10.83 -12.41 -10.60
N CYS A 94 10.36 -11.73 -9.56
CA CYS A 94 10.06 -12.31 -8.26
C CYS A 94 8.57 -12.36 -7.98
N ILE A 95 8.07 -13.53 -7.61
CA ILE A 95 6.72 -13.70 -7.04
C ILE A 95 6.85 -13.72 -5.52
N CYS A 96 6.31 -12.70 -4.87
CA CYS A 96 6.41 -12.56 -3.43
C CYS A 96 5.39 -13.43 -2.70
N GLN A 97 5.81 -13.91 -1.52
CA GLN A 97 4.88 -14.51 -0.57
C GLN A 97 3.85 -13.46 -0.10
N PRO A 98 2.67 -13.89 0.40
CA PRO A 98 1.75 -12.99 1.08
C PRO A 98 2.51 -12.16 2.10
N CYS A 99 2.14 -10.89 2.26
CA CYS A 99 2.80 -9.97 3.20
C CYS A 99 4.19 -9.44 2.76
N PHE A 100 4.69 -9.78 1.56
CA PHE A 100 5.93 -9.21 1.02
C PHE A 100 5.74 -8.55 -0.34
N TYR A 101 6.52 -7.50 -0.64
CA TYR A 101 6.39 -6.72 -1.87
C TYR A 101 7.71 -6.04 -2.31
N GLY A 102 7.72 -5.54 -3.56
CA GLY A 102 8.89 -4.94 -4.22
C GLY A 102 9.47 -5.83 -5.33
N ILE A 103 10.34 -5.26 -6.17
CA ILE A 103 10.97 -5.97 -7.31
C ILE A 103 11.73 -7.24 -6.89
N ARG A 104 12.14 -7.30 -5.62
CA ARG A 104 12.91 -8.38 -5.01
C ARG A 104 12.18 -8.96 -3.81
N CYS A 105 10.90 -8.64 -3.58
CA CYS A 105 10.18 -9.03 -2.35
C CYS A 105 10.85 -8.56 -1.06
N GLN A 106 11.65 -7.49 -1.13
CA GLN A 106 12.49 -7.02 -0.04
C GLN A 106 11.72 -6.36 1.10
N PHE A 107 10.48 -5.93 0.86
CA PHE A 107 9.66 -5.25 1.86
C PHE A 107 8.64 -6.21 2.46
N SER A 108 8.43 -6.09 3.78
CA SER A 108 7.49 -6.91 4.55
C SER A 108 6.41 -6.04 5.18
N SER A 109 5.18 -6.54 5.20
CA SER A 109 4.07 -5.94 5.92
C SER A 109 4.13 -6.16 7.44
N ASP A 110 4.94 -7.10 7.89
CA ASP A 110 4.93 -7.56 9.29
C ASP A 110 5.74 -6.64 10.21
N LYS A 111 6.63 -5.82 9.63
CA LYS A 111 7.41 -4.82 10.35
C LYS A 111 6.81 -3.44 10.06
N PHE A 112 5.90 -3.03 10.93
CA PHE A 112 5.18 -1.76 10.89
C PHE A 112 6.09 -0.56 10.56
N GLY A 113 5.91 -0.07 9.34
CA GLY A 113 6.45 1.17 8.82
C GLY A 113 5.82 1.48 7.46
N PHE A 114 4.55 1.10 7.27
CA PHE A 114 3.86 1.37 6.02
C PHE A 114 3.68 2.87 5.84
N SER A 115 4.43 3.44 4.89
CA SER A 115 4.06 4.72 4.34
C SER A 115 2.73 4.55 3.60
N LEU A 116 1.90 5.59 3.65
CA LEU A 116 0.67 5.70 2.89
C LEU A 116 0.89 5.36 1.40
N ASP A 117 2.08 5.67 0.89
CA ASP A 117 2.55 5.38 -0.47
C ASP A 117 2.66 3.87 -0.75
N GLY A 118 3.10 3.06 0.22
CA GLY A 118 3.24 1.61 0.08
C GLY A 118 1.91 0.85 0.11
N ILE A 119 0.94 1.31 0.93
CA ILE A 119 -0.39 0.67 1.00
C ILE A 119 -1.25 1.09 -0.18
N LEU A 120 -1.26 2.38 -0.52
CA LEU A 120 -2.25 2.93 -1.44
C LEU A 120 -1.74 3.09 -2.87
N GLY A 121 -0.43 3.29 -3.05
CA GLY A 121 0.16 3.60 -4.36
C GLY A 121 -0.10 2.55 -5.43
N TYR A 122 -0.12 1.26 -5.06
CA TYR A 122 -0.36 0.16 -6.01
C TYR A 122 -1.82 0.09 -6.50
N TYR A 123 -2.78 0.54 -5.69
CA TYR A 123 -4.21 0.45 -6.01
C TYR A 123 -4.75 1.65 -6.80
N ILE A 124 -3.96 2.71 -6.95
CA ILE A 124 -4.34 3.90 -7.72
C ILE A 124 -3.92 3.70 -9.16
N GLN A 125 -4.91 3.73 -10.06
CA GLN A 125 -4.66 3.59 -11.49
C GLN A 125 -4.35 4.95 -12.13
N PRO A 126 -3.34 5.04 -13.02
CA PRO A 126 -3.03 6.28 -13.70
C PRO A 126 -4.10 6.63 -14.75
N ASN A 127 -4.33 7.93 -14.98
CA ASN A 127 -5.22 8.47 -16.02
C ASN A 127 -6.71 8.08 -15.90
N ILE A 128 -7.18 7.75 -14.70
CA ILE A 128 -8.58 7.46 -14.41
C ILE A 128 -9.08 8.39 -13.31
N ASP A 129 -10.23 9.01 -13.49
CA ASP A 129 -10.83 9.93 -12.52
C ASP A 129 -11.14 9.24 -11.18
N VAL A 130 -11.11 10.00 -10.08
CA VAL A 130 -11.34 9.53 -8.70
C VAL A 130 -12.65 8.73 -8.56
N VAL A 131 -13.68 9.08 -9.35
CA VAL A 131 -14.99 8.40 -9.35
C VAL A 131 -14.92 6.98 -9.92
N HIS A 132 -14.00 6.71 -10.84
CA HIS A 132 -13.83 5.41 -11.51
C HIS A 132 -12.70 4.55 -10.92
N GLN A 133 -11.98 5.07 -9.92
CA GLN A 133 -10.95 4.32 -9.19
C GLN A 133 -11.52 3.13 -8.40
N SER A 134 -10.63 2.23 -8.00
CA SER A 134 -10.97 1.03 -7.22
C SER A 134 -11.69 1.35 -5.90
N SER A 135 -12.49 0.40 -5.41
CA SER A 135 -13.22 0.54 -4.13
C SER A 135 -12.28 0.84 -2.95
N MET A 136 -11.06 0.27 -2.97
CA MET A 136 -10.03 0.51 -1.95
C MET A 136 -9.62 1.99 -1.88
N VAL A 137 -9.38 2.63 -3.03
CA VAL A 137 -9.01 4.06 -3.07
C VAL A 137 -10.16 4.93 -2.57
N LYS A 138 -11.41 4.63 -2.95
CA LYS A 138 -12.59 5.37 -2.48
C LYS A 138 -12.76 5.29 -0.96
N ILE A 139 -12.64 4.10 -0.37
CA ILE A 139 -12.74 3.90 1.08
C ILE A 139 -11.61 4.63 1.80
N SER A 140 -10.39 4.57 1.27
CA SER A 140 -9.27 5.30 1.87
C SER A 140 -9.49 6.82 1.85
N LEU A 141 -10.04 7.35 0.76
CA LEU A 141 -10.34 8.78 0.61
C LEU A 141 -11.47 9.24 1.55
N THR A 142 -12.51 8.43 1.74
CA THR A 142 -13.56 8.76 2.70
C THR A 142 -13.03 8.74 4.13
N LEU A 143 -12.21 7.75 4.50
CA LEU A 143 -11.59 7.69 5.82
C LEU A 143 -10.65 8.87 6.08
N THR A 144 -9.82 9.27 5.11
CA THR A 144 -8.93 10.42 5.28
C THR A 144 -9.70 11.72 5.45
N ILE A 145 -10.79 11.92 4.70
CA ILE A 145 -11.68 13.09 4.87
C ILE A 145 -12.29 13.11 6.29
N VAL A 146 -12.75 11.97 6.80
CA VAL A 146 -13.30 11.86 8.16
C VAL A 146 -12.24 12.18 9.22
N PHE A 147 -11.03 11.63 9.09
CA PHE A 147 -9.95 11.93 10.03
C PHE A 147 -9.53 13.40 10.02
N ILE A 148 -9.46 14.01 8.84
CA ILE A 148 -9.13 15.43 8.70
C ILE A 148 -10.21 16.30 9.35
N THR A 149 -11.50 16.03 9.09
CA THR A 149 -12.58 16.83 9.66
C THR A 149 -12.64 16.75 11.19
N ILE A 150 -12.55 15.54 11.76
CA ILE A 150 -12.50 15.33 13.21
C ILE A 150 -11.26 16.02 13.81
N GLY A 151 -10.10 15.85 13.17
CA GLY A 151 -8.84 16.46 13.60
C GLY A 151 -8.89 17.98 13.64
N TYR A 152 -9.48 18.62 12.62
CA TYR A 152 -9.67 20.08 12.59
C TYR A 152 -10.64 20.56 13.65
N ILE A 153 -11.80 19.91 13.81
CA ILE A 153 -12.78 20.28 14.84
C ILE A 153 -12.13 20.24 16.23
N ASN A 154 -11.45 19.14 16.55
CA ASN A 154 -10.77 18.98 17.84
C ASN A 154 -9.63 19.98 18.03
N GLY A 155 -8.81 20.21 17.00
CA GLY A 155 -7.71 21.16 17.04
C GLY A 155 -8.17 22.61 17.24
N ILE A 156 -9.21 23.04 16.53
CA ILE A 156 -9.77 24.39 16.65
C ILE A 156 -10.43 24.59 18.02
N LEU A 157 -11.23 23.63 18.48
CA LEU A 157 -11.86 23.71 19.82
C LEU A 157 -10.80 23.77 20.93
N SER A 158 -9.75 22.93 20.82
CA SER A 158 -8.63 22.93 21.77
C SER A 158 -7.87 24.26 21.73
N PHE A 159 -7.61 24.79 20.54
CA PHE A 159 -6.95 26.09 20.39
C PHE A 159 -7.76 27.22 21.04
N ILE A 160 -9.07 27.31 20.75
CA ILE A 160 -9.94 28.33 21.34
C ILE A 160 -9.99 28.21 22.86
N THR A 161 -10.11 26.99 23.39
CA THR A 161 -10.22 26.77 24.84
C THR A 161 -8.94 27.12 25.57
N PHE A 162 -7.77 26.71 25.06
CA PHE A 162 -6.47 26.96 25.70
C PHE A 162 -5.87 28.33 25.41
N ASN A 163 -6.40 29.10 24.45
CA ASN A 163 -5.97 30.48 24.22
C ASN A 163 -6.45 31.46 25.32
N ASN A 164 -7.19 30.98 26.33
CA ASN A 164 -7.59 31.78 27.47
C ASN A 164 -6.40 32.09 28.39
N LYS A 165 -6.13 33.39 28.63
CA LYS A 165 -5.01 33.86 29.46
C LYS A 165 -4.94 33.21 30.85
N LYS A 166 -6.09 32.96 31.49
CA LYS A 166 -6.18 32.32 32.82
C LYS A 166 -5.63 30.90 32.85
N ILE A 167 -5.71 30.17 31.74
CA ILE A 167 -5.27 28.76 31.67
C ILE A 167 -3.77 28.71 31.38
N CYS A 168 -3.24 29.67 30.62
CA CYS A 168 -1.82 29.81 30.31
C CYS A 168 -0.97 30.36 31.46
N GLU A 169 -1.55 30.68 32.62
CA GLU A 169 -0.79 31.07 33.82
C GLU A 169 0.02 29.90 34.39
N VAL A 170 -0.39 28.65 34.10
CA VAL A 170 0.28 27.43 34.52
C VAL A 170 1.01 26.80 33.32
N GLY A 171 2.19 26.21 33.54
CA GLY A 171 3.01 25.57 32.50
C GLY A 171 2.23 24.54 31.68
N CYS A 172 1.37 23.75 32.33
CA CYS A 172 0.45 22.81 31.69
C CYS A 172 -0.43 23.45 30.60
N GLY A 173 -0.87 24.71 30.76
CA GLY A 173 -1.69 25.42 29.77
C GLY A 173 -0.89 25.77 28.51
N LEU A 174 0.37 26.18 28.67
CA LEU A 174 1.29 26.43 27.55
C LEU A 174 1.60 25.16 26.75
N TYR A 175 1.80 24.02 27.41
CA TYR A 175 2.00 22.73 26.73
C TYR A 175 0.76 22.30 25.95
N LEU A 176 -0.44 22.48 26.51
CA LEU A 176 -1.71 22.17 25.83
C LEU A 176 -1.98 23.09 24.63
N LEU A 177 -1.68 24.38 24.74
CA LEU A 177 -1.76 25.31 23.62
C LEU A 177 -0.79 24.90 22.51
N THR A 178 0.46 24.58 22.86
CA THR A 178 1.48 24.12 21.91
C THR A 178 1.05 22.82 21.22
N SER A 179 0.48 21.87 21.98
CA SER A 179 -0.08 20.62 21.45
C SER A 179 -1.25 20.88 20.48
N SER A 180 -2.12 21.85 20.77
CA SER A 180 -3.21 22.23 19.85
C SER A 180 -2.70 22.81 18.52
N ILE A 181 -1.59 23.55 18.54
CA ILE A 181 -0.95 24.09 17.33
C ILE A 181 -0.27 22.95 16.54
N THR A 182 0.47 22.07 17.21
CA THR A 182 1.14 20.94 16.55
C THR A 182 0.13 19.97 15.96
N THR A 183 -0.99 19.71 16.64
CA THR A 183 -2.05 18.83 16.10
C THR A 183 -2.70 19.44 14.85
N LEU A 184 -3.02 20.74 14.83
CA LEU A 184 -3.49 21.42 13.61
C LEU A 184 -2.46 21.35 12.46
N LEU A 185 -1.17 21.52 12.75
CA LEU A 185 -0.13 21.37 11.74
C LEU A 185 -0.03 19.91 11.23
N THR A 186 -0.10 18.90 12.12
CA THR A 186 -0.06 17.49 11.69
C THR A 186 -1.21 17.11 10.77
N THR A 187 -2.44 17.55 11.08
CA THR A 187 -3.61 17.25 10.26
C THR A 187 -3.52 17.90 8.89
N THR A 188 -3.00 19.13 8.80
CA THR A 188 -2.75 19.81 7.52
C THR A 188 -1.71 19.05 6.67
N ILE A 189 -0.57 18.65 7.26
CA ILE A 189 0.51 17.97 6.55
C ILE A 189 0.08 16.58 6.08
N PHE A 190 -0.68 15.85 6.91
CA PHE A 190 -1.26 14.57 6.54
C PHE A 190 -2.21 14.68 5.34
N GLY A 191 -3.09 15.69 5.34
CA GLY A 191 -3.99 15.94 4.21
C GLY A 191 -3.25 16.32 2.92
N LEU A 192 -2.21 17.14 3.03
CA LEU A 192 -1.33 17.48 1.91
C LEU A 192 -0.61 16.25 1.35
N LYS A 193 -0.07 15.39 2.23
CA LYS A 193 0.58 14.12 1.84
C LYS A 193 -0.35 13.27 0.98
N PHE A 194 -1.56 13.02 1.49
CA PHE A 194 -2.55 12.18 0.81
C PHE A 194 -2.95 12.76 -0.55
N SER A 195 -3.14 14.08 -0.62
CA SER A 195 -3.50 14.78 -1.85
C SER A 195 -2.39 14.70 -2.91
N ILE A 196 -1.12 14.92 -2.51
CA ILE A 196 0.03 14.81 -3.41
C ILE A 196 0.20 13.38 -3.93
N LEU A 197 0.02 12.37 -3.07
CA LEU A 197 0.08 10.96 -3.45
C LEU A 197 -0.97 10.66 -4.53
N LEU A 198 -2.23 11.04 -4.30
CA LEU A 198 -3.33 10.80 -5.22
C LEU A 198 -3.09 11.51 -6.57
N LEU A 199 -2.73 12.79 -6.56
CA LEU A 199 -2.47 13.58 -7.77
C LEU A 199 -1.23 13.09 -8.54
N GLY A 200 -0.20 12.61 -7.83
CA GLY A 200 1.01 12.04 -8.43
C GLY A 200 0.72 10.70 -9.14
N GLN A 201 -0.01 9.79 -8.48
CA GLN A 201 -0.35 8.49 -9.06
C GLN A 201 -1.35 8.60 -10.23
N MET A 202 -2.25 9.58 -10.19
CA MET A 202 -3.13 9.91 -11.31
C MET A 202 -2.40 10.58 -12.50
N LYS A 203 -1.08 10.81 -12.41
CA LYS A 203 -0.24 11.51 -13.40
C LYS A 203 -0.66 12.96 -13.69
N ILE A 204 -1.42 13.58 -12.79
CA ILE A 204 -1.77 15.01 -12.89
C ILE A 204 -0.53 15.86 -12.57
N ILE A 205 0.23 15.46 -11.54
CA ILE A 205 1.52 16.07 -11.20
C ILE A 205 2.63 15.20 -11.76
N THR A 206 3.36 15.73 -12.74
CA THR A 206 4.43 14.99 -13.46
C THR A 206 5.84 15.43 -13.07
N ASN A 207 5.98 16.51 -12.30
CA ASN A 207 7.28 17.05 -11.94
C ASN A 207 8.00 16.12 -10.94
N ARG A 208 8.98 15.36 -11.45
CA ARG A 208 9.74 14.37 -10.67
C ARG A 208 10.54 15.00 -9.54
N LEU A 209 11.09 16.20 -9.73
CA LEU A 209 11.89 16.88 -8.71
C LEU A 209 11.01 17.34 -7.54
N PHE A 210 9.81 17.84 -7.85
CA PHE A 210 8.82 18.17 -6.82
C PHE A 210 8.40 16.93 -6.02
N LEU A 211 8.01 15.84 -6.70
CA LEU A 211 7.58 14.60 -6.04
C LEU A 211 8.69 13.99 -5.18
N TYR A 212 9.94 14.04 -5.64
CA TYR A 212 11.10 13.55 -4.88
C TYR A 212 11.35 14.36 -3.59
N ILE A 213 11.33 15.69 -3.67
CA ILE A 213 11.51 16.56 -2.49
C ILE A 213 10.39 16.35 -1.48
N GLN A 214 9.14 16.21 -1.93
CA GLN A 214 7.99 15.98 -1.06
C GLN A 214 8.07 14.61 -0.38
N CYS A 215 8.51 13.57 -1.10
CA CYS A 215 8.68 12.22 -0.57
C CYS A 215 9.67 12.17 0.61
N LEU A 216 10.78 12.91 0.51
CA LEU A 216 11.78 12.98 1.59
C LEU A 216 11.33 13.86 2.76
N SER A 217 10.67 14.99 2.48
CA SER A 217 10.42 16.03 3.49
C SER A 217 9.15 15.80 4.31
N ILE A 218 8.03 15.43 3.67
CA ILE A 218 6.72 15.32 4.35
C ILE A 218 6.74 14.26 5.44
N ASP A 219 7.31 13.08 5.16
CA ASP A 219 7.34 11.97 6.11
C ASP A 219 8.24 12.23 7.31
N PHE A 220 9.29 13.02 7.10
CA PHE A 220 10.14 13.49 8.17
C PHE A 220 9.39 14.49 9.05
N LEU A 221 8.78 15.52 8.45
CA LEU A 221 8.02 16.54 9.18
C LEU A 221 6.88 15.93 9.99
N LEU A 222 6.12 15.02 9.40
CA LEU A 222 4.99 14.37 10.06
C LEU A 222 5.45 13.56 11.29
N ARG A 223 6.58 12.83 11.19
CA ARG A 223 7.18 12.14 12.34
C ARG A 223 7.66 13.09 13.43
N VAL A 224 8.30 14.21 13.05
CA VAL A 224 8.75 15.22 14.02
C VAL A 224 7.56 15.75 14.82
N PHE A 225 6.49 16.17 14.16
CA PHE A 225 5.32 16.70 14.86
C PHE A 225 4.60 15.68 15.74
N LEU A 226 4.46 14.42 15.28
CA LEU A 226 3.87 13.35 16.11
C LEU A 226 4.71 13.07 17.35
N ASN A 227 6.03 13.00 17.21
CA ASN A 227 6.93 12.80 18.34
C ASN A 227 6.88 13.98 19.31
N MET A 228 6.85 15.22 18.79
CA MET A 228 6.71 16.41 19.63
C MET A 228 5.43 16.38 20.46
N ASP A 229 4.30 15.94 19.88
CA ASP A 229 3.04 15.82 20.61
C ASP A 229 3.13 14.76 21.72
N GLN A 230 3.78 13.61 21.48
CA GLN A 230 4.03 12.60 22.50
C GLN A 230 4.87 13.13 23.67
N TRP A 231 5.92 13.90 23.36
CA TRP A 231 6.75 14.54 24.39
C TRP A 231 6.00 15.59 25.18
N LEU A 232 5.17 16.41 24.52
CA LEU A 232 4.31 17.40 25.21
C LEU A 232 3.34 16.71 26.17
N ASN A 233 2.69 15.63 25.73
CA ASN A 233 1.80 14.84 26.58
C ASN A 233 2.54 14.22 27.78
N ALA A 234 3.77 13.73 27.59
CA ALA A 234 4.61 13.25 28.68
C ALA A 234 4.97 14.36 29.68
N CYS A 235 5.35 15.55 29.21
CA CYS A 235 5.61 16.71 30.06
C CYS A 235 4.38 17.11 30.88
N ILE A 236 3.20 17.12 30.28
CA ILE A 236 1.93 17.40 30.98
C ILE A 236 1.67 16.37 32.08
N ALA A 237 1.89 15.08 31.80
CA ALA A 237 1.71 14.02 32.79
C ALA A 237 2.69 14.15 33.97
N VAL A 238 3.96 14.46 33.69
CA VAL A 238 4.99 14.69 34.70
C VAL A 238 4.64 15.89 35.57
N GLU A 239 4.25 17.03 34.99
CA GLU A 239 3.88 18.23 35.73
C GLU A 239 2.70 17.96 36.67
N ARG A 240 1.67 17.26 36.18
CA ARG A 240 0.51 16.86 37.01
C ARG A 240 0.90 15.89 38.14
N ALA A 241 1.81 14.95 37.89
CA ALA A 241 2.32 14.04 38.92
C ALA A 241 3.11 14.80 40.01
N VAL A 242 3.97 15.75 39.62
CA VAL A 242 4.74 16.56 40.57
C VAL A 242 3.82 17.43 41.43
N VAL A 243 2.81 18.07 40.84
CA VAL A 243 1.84 18.90 41.58
C VAL A 243 1.06 18.06 42.60
N THR A 244 0.61 16.86 42.24
CA THR A 244 -0.13 15.98 43.16
C THR A 244 0.74 15.46 44.31
N ILE A 245 2.00 15.08 44.06
CA ILE A 245 2.95 14.66 45.10
C ILE A 245 3.23 15.81 46.08
N ASN A 246 3.51 17.01 45.55
CA ASN A 246 3.77 18.18 46.39
C ASN A 246 2.54 18.59 47.20
N ALA A 247 1.33 18.48 46.65
CA ALA A 247 0.09 18.74 47.38
C ALA A 247 -0.09 17.81 48.59
N ILE A 248 0.26 16.53 48.46
CA ILE A 248 0.25 15.56 49.57
C ILE A 248 1.34 15.93 50.62
N GLY A 249 2.50 16.42 50.17
CA GLY A 249 3.57 16.92 51.02
C GLY A 249 3.17 18.15 51.86
N PHE A 250 2.33 19.05 51.32
CA PHE A 250 1.80 20.20 52.04
C PHE A 250 0.74 19.81 53.09
N GLN A 251 -0.10 18.80 52.83
CA GLN A 251 -1.08 18.33 53.82
C GLN A 251 -0.45 17.66 55.04
N LYS A 252 0.73 17.04 54.91
CA LYS A 252 1.45 16.40 56.03
C LYS A 252 2.14 17.36 57.00
N LYS A 253 2.20 18.67 56.69
CA LYS A 253 2.83 19.71 57.52
C LYS A 253 1.82 20.53 58.35
N ARG A 254 0.58 20.05 58.52
CA ARG A 254 -0.43 20.71 59.33
C ARG A 254 -0.80 19.90 60.57
#